data_AF-A0A1G5VTJ6-F1
#
_entry.id   AF-A0A1G5VTJ6-F1
#
_cell.length_a   1.000
_cell.length_b   1.000
_cell.length_c   1.000
_cell.angle_alpha   90.00
_cell.angle_beta   90.00
_cell.angle_gamma   90.00
#
_symmetry.space_group_name_H-M   'P 1'
#
loop_
_entity.id
_entity.type
_entity.pdbx_description
1 polymer ?
#
loop_
_entity_poly.entity_id
_entity_poly.type
_entity_poly.pdbx_seq_one_letter_code
_entity_poly.pdbx_strand_id
1 'polypeptide(L)'
;MNILLYDFLNSYIQYDLVYYLTKAGHKCNNVSYDKEVDKYEDPVFTAQMEKDLSEGTYDLVLTTNFWPVVSKVCNKHDIKYVSWFFDSPPNLVSTECMDYPCNKIFFFARGDYEHYKDLGLDNVYYLPLAVNVDRLSAIQTDYCKYESEISFVGKLYESMLPSFMAHMDEYQKGYIEALVKVQMQIYGEYLVDDVITEEFTESVRQRFKSLNENAIQVSQKELAWMVASYITHLERMTLLSILSKRHQVKLYTYELTDDEKRLLPNVDFCGSVTYLEEMPQVFRASKINLCPVLKANKTGIPLRALDIMGCGGFLLSAYQPELYEYFVDGQECVMYSSIEDAIAKAEYYLQHDDLRKEIAAAGVARIRESFRYEDRINLLLST
;
A
#
# COMPACT_ATOMS: atom_id res chain seq x y z
N MET A 1 -14.90 13.30 22.47
CA MET A 1 -14.23 12.08 23.00
C MET A 1 -12.77 12.40 23.25
N ASN A 2 -12.19 11.78 24.27
CA ASN A 2 -10.75 11.72 24.51
C ASN A 2 -10.20 10.46 23.83
N ILE A 3 -9.31 10.64 22.86
CA ILE A 3 -8.79 9.56 22.02
C ILE A 3 -7.30 9.42 22.27
N LEU A 4 -6.85 8.22 22.61
CA LEU A 4 -5.43 7.86 22.67
C LEU A 4 -5.04 7.24 21.33
N LEU A 5 -4.00 7.77 20.69
CA LEU A 5 -3.46 7.24 19.44
C LEU A 5 -2.01 6.81 19.62
N TYR A 6 -1.65 5.69 18.99
CA TYR A 6 -0.26 5.27 18.86
C TYR A 6 0.17 5.28 17.40
N ASP A 7 1.30 5.94 17.12
CA ASP A 7 1.97 5.92 15.82
C ASP A 7 3.26 5.10 15.93
N PHE A 8 3.20 3.85 15.46
CA PHE A 8 4.30 2.89 15.60
C PHE A 8 5.31 2.90 14.45
N LEU A 9 4.94 3.43 13.29
CA LEU A 9 5.72 3.26 12.06
C LEU A 9 5.71 4.52 11.18
N ASN A 10 5.39 5.69 11.74
CA ASN A 10 5.20 6.93 11.00
C ASN A 10 4.24 6.73 9.81
N SER A 11 3.04 6.23 10.11
CA SER A 11 2.05 5.94 9.07
C SER A 11 1.75 7.19 8.25
N TYR A 12 1.70 7.02 6.92
CA TYR A 12 1.40 8.11 5.98
C TYR A 12 0.05 8.79 6.27
N ILE A 13 -0.91 8.07 6.85
CA ILE A 13 -2.24 8.61 7.13
C ILE A 13 -2.38 9.19 8.55
N GLN A 14 -1.39 8.99 9.44
CA GLN A 14 -1.51 9.36 10.86
C GLN A 14 -1.72 10.87 11.03
N TYR A 15 -0.91 11.68 10.36
CA TYR A 15 -0.96 13.14 10.48
C TYR A 15 -2.35 13.69 10.13
N ASP A 16 -2.87 13.30 8.97
CA ASP A 16 -4.17 13.77 8.50
C ASP A 16 -5.32 13.19 9.35
N LEU A 17 -5.20 11.95 9.82
CA LEU A 17 -6.16 11.34 10.74
C LEU A 17 -6.28 12.13 12.05
N VAL A 18 -5.15 12.45 12.69
CA VAL A 18 -5.12 13.26 13.93
C VAL A 18 -5.66 14.66 13.68
N TYR A 19 -5.30 15.27 12.54
CA TYR A 19 -5.79 16.59 12.15
C TYR A 19 -7.32 16.60 12.06
N TYR A 20 -7.93 15.67 11.33
CA TYR A 20 -9.38 15.66 11.14
C TYR A 20 -10.15 15.20 12.40
N LEU A 21 -9.58 14.32 13.23
CA LEU A 21 -10.17 13.99 14.54
C LEU A 21 -10.22 15.24 15.44
N THR A 22 -9.15 16.02 15.45
CA THR A 22 -9.08 17.28 16.21
C THR A 22 -10.04 18.32 15.61
N LYS A 23 -10.11 18.45 14.28
CA LYS A 23 -11.06 19.33 13.56
C LYS A 23 -12.52 18.99 13.88
N ALA A 24 -12.84 17.71 14.06
CA ALA A 24 -14.15 17.23 14.49
C ALA A 24 -14.45 17.46 15.98
N GLY A 25 -13.54 18.07 16.74
CA GLY A 25 -13.73 18.44 18.15
C GLY A 25 -13.34 17.36 19.15
N HIS A 26 -12.62 16.31 18.73
CA HIS A 26 -12.09 15.29 19.64
C HIS A 26 -10.76 15.74 20.25
N LYS A 27 -10.51 15.36 21.51
CA LYS A 27 -9.22 15.57 22.16
C LYS A 27 -8.31 14.39 21.86
N CYS A 28 -7.30 14.61 21.03
CA CYS A 28 -6.38 13.55 20.60
C CYS A 28 -5.07 13.62 21.39
N ASN A 29 -4.70 12.53 22.06
CA ASN A 29 -3.35 12.33 22.57
C ASN A 29 -2.62 11.37 21.62
N ASN A 30 -1.75 11.90 20.76
CA ASN A 30 -1.00 11.10 19.79
C ASN A 30 0.41 10.81 20.32
N VAL A 31 0.69 9.54 20.61
CA VAL A 31 1.98 9.06 21.11
C VAL A 31 2.78 8.49 19.95
N SER A 32 3.91 9.14 19.61
CA SER A 32 4.88 8.58 18.67
C SER A 32 5.70 7.50 19.37
N TYR A 33 5.78 6.32 18.77
CA TYR A 33 6.57 5.21 19.29
C TYR A 33 7.61 4.78 18.26
N ASP A 34 8.82 5.34 18.39
CA ASP A 34 9.87 5.19 17.37
C ASP A 34 10.76 3.94 17.56
N LYS A 35 10.44 3.10 18.56
CA LYS A 35 11.18 1.85 18.80
C LYS A 35 10.50 0.71 18.06
N GLU A 36 11.28 -0.30 17.69
CA GLU A 36 10.74 -1.55 17.17
C GLU A 36 9.82 -2.19 18.21
N VAL A 37 8.61 -2.55 17.78
CA VAL A 37 7.58 -3.16 18.62
C VAL A 37 7.24 -4.53 18.06
N ASP A 38 7.32 -5.54 18.93
CA ASP A 38 6.70 -6.83 18.61
C ASP A 38 5.18 -6.66 18.63
N LYS A 39 4.53 -6.95 17.49
CA LYS A 39 3.09 -6.75 17.32
C LYS A 39 2.25 -7.54 18.31
N TYR A 40 2.74 -8.66 18.82
CA TYR A 40 2.00 -9.63 19.62
C TYR A 40 2.33 -9.56 21.10
N GLU A 41 3.62 -9.42 21.43
CA GLU A 41 4.12 -9.42 22.80
C GLU A 41 5.29 -8.47 22.99
N ASP A 42 5.00 -7.26 23.45
CA ASP A 42 6.01 -6.28 23.84
C ASP A 42 5.77 -5.77 25.27
N PRO A 43 6.51 -6.28 26.27
CA PRO A 43 6.36 -5.86 27.66
C PRO A 43 6.69 -4.39 27.90
N VAL A 44 7.60 -3.80 27.10
CA VAL A 44 8.03 -2.40 27.25
C VAL A 44 6.92 -1.48 26.77
N PHE A 45 6.37 -1.76 25.59
CA PHE A 45 5.20 -1.04 25.08
C PHE A 45 3.99 -1.23 25.99
N THR A 46 3.73 -2.47 26.44
CA THR A 46 2.60 -2.77 27.35
C THR A 46 2.68 -1.92 28.62
N ALA A 47 3.85 -1.85 29.26
CA ALA A 47 4.03 -1.03 30.47
C ALA A 47 3.84 0.47 30.20
N GLN A 48 4.25 0.96 29.02
CA GLN A 48 4.02 2.35 28.62
C GLN A 48 2.53 2.63 28.42
N MET A 49 1.81 1.76 27.71
CA MET A 49 0.38 1.93 27.47
C MET A 49 -0.45 1.87 28.77
N GLU A 50 -0.10 0.97 29.69
CA GLU A 50 -0.68 0.90 31.03
C GLU A 50 -0.51 2.23 31.79
N LYS A 51 0.69 2.82 31.71
CA LYS A 51 0.96 4.13 32.29
C LYS A 51 0.11 5.22 31.64
N ASP A 52 0.09 5.29 30.31
CA ASP A 52 -0.66 6.30 29.55
C ASP A 52 -2.15 6.27 29.93
N LEU A 53 -2.74 5.06 30.01
CA LEU A 53 -4.13 4.85 30.42
C LEU A 53 -4.37 5.27 31.89
N SER A 54 -3.41 5.07 32.79
CA SER A 54 -3.53 5.47 34.20
C SER A 54 -3.44 6.99 34.44
N GLU A 55 -2.71 7.70 33.57
CA GLU A 55 -2.47 9.15 33.69
C GLU A 55 -3.57 9.98 32.99
N GLY A 56 -4.46 9.33 32.24
CA GLY A 56 -5.52 9.97 31.47
C GLY A 56 -6.89 9.31 31.62
N THR A 57 -7.88 9.87 30.93
CA THR A 57 -9.19 9.25 30.74
C THR A 57 -9.50 9.27 29.25
N TYR A 58 -9.70 8.09 28.67
CA TYR A 58 -9.88 7.91 27.23
C TYR A 58 -11.16 7.12 26.98
N ASP A 59 -11.90 7.55 25.95
CA ASP A 59 -13.10 6.87 25.49
C ASP A 59 -12.76 5.75 24.49
N LEU A 60 -11.63 5.89 23.78
CA LEU A 60 -11.14 4.90 22.81
C LEU A 60 -9.63 5.01 22.57
N VAL A 61 -9.04 3.90 22.16
CA VAL A 61 -7.69 3.81 21.59
C VAL A 61 -7.79 3.64 20.07
N LEU A 62 -6.95 4.34 19.31
CA LEU A 62 -6.94 4.26 17.86
C LEU A 62 -5.53 4.03 17.31
N THR A 63 -5.39 3.13 16.33
CA THR A 63 -4.11 2.94 15.62
C THR A 63 -4.30 2.83 14.11
N THR A 64 -3.26 3.17 13.36
CA THR A 64 -3.10 2.75 11.98
C THR A 64 -2.55 1.31 11.96
N ASN A 65 -3.18 0.45 11.15
CA ASN A 65 -3.09 -1.01 11.21
C ASN A 65 -3.53 -1.60 12.58
N PHE A 66 -3.81 -2.91 12.61
CA PHE A 66 -4.14 -3.61 13.85
C PHE A 66 -2.85 -4.06 14.59
N TRP A 67 -2.84 -3.83 15.89
CA TRP A 67 -1.75 -4.18 16.80
C TRP A 67 -2.28 -5.10 17.91
N PRO A 68 -2.04 -6.42 17.84
CA PRO A 68 -2.49 -7.36 18.86
C PRO A 68 -2.09 -6.97 20.29
N VAL A 69 -0.89 -6.44 20.50
CA VAL A 69 -0.43 -5.94 21.81
C VAL A 69 -1.32 -4.81 22.35
N VAL A 70 -1.81 -3.91 21.48
CA VAL A 70 -2.75 -2.84 21.84
C VAL A 70 -4.13 -3.43 22.17
N SER A 71 -4.61 -4.37 21.36
CA SER A 71 -5.88 -5.09 21.59
C SER A 71 -5.90 -5.80 22.94
N LYS A 72 -4.83 -6.51 23.30
CA LYS A 72 -4.69 -7.21 24.59
C LYS A 72 -4.82 -6.26 25.77
N VAL A 73 -4.17 -5.10 25.73
CA VAL A 73 -4.27 -4.08 26.79
C VAL A 73 -5.67 -3.47 26.81
N CYS A 74 -6.24 -3.15 25.64
CA CYS A 74 -7.58 -2.56 25.55
C CYS A 74 -8.66 -3.47 26.15
N ASN A 75 -8.61 -4.77 25.82
CA ASN A 75 -9.52 -5.77 26.35
C ASN A 75 -9.40 -5.94 27.87
N LYS A 76 -8.17 -5.86 28.42
CA LYS A 76 -7.93 -5.92 29.87
C LYS A 76 -8.57 -4.75 30.63
N HIS A 77 -8.63 -3.57 30.00
CA HIS A 77 -9.16 -2.33 30.60
C HIS A 77 -10.58 -1.97 30.16
N ASP A 78 -11.23 -2.85 29.39
CA ASP A 78 -12.57 -2.62 28.84
C ASP A 78 -12.70 -1.28 28.07
N ILE A 79 -11.65 -0.93 27.31
CA ILE A 79 -11.62 0.28 26.47
C ILE A 79 -11.77 -0.07 24.99
N LYS A 80 -12.59 0.69 24.26
CA LYS A 80 -12.81 0.50 22.83
C LYS A 80 -11.50 0.68 22.05
N TYR A 81 -11.19 -0.25 21.15
CA TYR A 81 -10.05 -0.20 20.26
C TYR A 81 -10.50 -0.13 18.80
N VAL A 82 -10.06 0.90 18.08
CA VAL A 82 -10.29 1.09 16.65
C VAL A 82 -8.98 0.97 15.90
N SER A 83 -8.91 0.10 14.89
CA SER A 83 -7.75 0.02 14.00
C SER A 83 -8.14 0.21 12.55
N TRP A 84 -7.38 1.00 11.79
CA TRP A 84 -7.62 1.21 10.36
C TRP A 84 -6.38 0.87 9.55
N PHE A 85 -6.48 -0.19 8.73
CA PHE A 85 -5.39 -0.63 7.87
C PHE A 85 -5.18 0.32 6.70
N PHE A 86 -3.91 0.53 6.38
CA PHE A 86 -3.48 1.23 5.16
C PHE A 86 -2.47 0.41 4.33
N ASP A 87 -2.08 -0.77 4.84
CA ASP A 87 -1.21 -1.74 4.15
C ASP A 87 -2.00 -3.03 3.86
N SER A 88 -1.77 -3.60 2.67
CA SER A 88 -2.35 -4.87 2.20
C SER A 88 -1.25 -5.68 1.50
N PRO A 89 -1.18 -7.01 1.68
CA PRO A 89 -1.95 -7.78 2.66
C PRO A 89 -1.57 -7.39 4.10
N PRO A 90 -2.46 -7.57 5.09
CA PRO A 90 -2.16 -7.30 6.50
C PRO A 90 -0.96 -8.10 6.97
N ASN A 91 0.06 -7.41 7.52
CA ASN A 91 1.20 -8.06 8.15
C ASN A 91 0.81 -8.58 9.54
N LEU A 92 0.06 -9.69 9.56
CA LEU A 92 -0.40 -10.45 10.72
C LEU A 92 -0.11 -11.94 10.52
N VAL A 93 0.54 -12.58 11.51
CA VAL A 93 0.83 -14.01 11.49
C VAL A 93 -0.34 -14.84 12.03
N SER A 94 -1.18 -14.27 12.90
CA SER A 94 -2.36 -14.94 13.46
C SER A 94 -3.54 -13.97 13.60
N THR A 95 -4.73 -14.52 13.86
CA THR A 95 -5.95 -13.78 14.18
C THR A 95 -6.21 -13.69 15.68
N GLU A 96 -5.21 -14.04 16.50
CA GLU A 96 -5.30 -13.96 17.96
C GLU A 96 -5.80 -12.58 18.37
N CYS A 97 -6.71 -12.55 19.35
CA CYS A 97 -7.29 -11.35 19.96
C CYS A 97 -8.07 -10.42 19.04
N MET A 98 -8.24 -10.74 17.76
CA MET A 98 -9.05 -9.91 16.85
C MET A 98 -10.54 -9.97 17.20
N ASP A 99 -11.02 -11.10 17.72
CA ASP A 99 -12.41 -11.36 18.13
C ASP A 99 -12.81 -10.69 19.44
N TYR A 100 -11.88 -10.04 20.15
CA TYR A 100 -12.20 -9.32 21.39
C TYR A 100 -13.29 -8.26 21.16
N PRO A 101 -14.28 -8.17 22.07
CA PRO A 101 -15.45 -7.32 21.89
C PRO A 101 -15.13 -5.83 21.88
N CYS A 102 -13.99 -5.43 22.44
CA CYS A 102 -13.52 -4.04 22.41
C CYS A 102 -13.09 -3.58 21.01
N ASN A 103 -12.80 -4.49 20.09
CA ASN A 103 -12.19 -4.15 18.80
C ASN A 103 -13.20 -3.73 17.75
N LYS A 104 -12.78 -2.80 16.90
CA LYS A 104 -13.39 -2.44 15.62
C LYS A 104 -12.28 -2.32 14.59
N ILE A 105 -12.25 -3.24 13.63
CA ILE A 105 -11.10 -3.41 12.73
C ILE A 105 -11.51 -3.09 11.30
N PHE A 106 -10.87 -2.10 10.70
CA PHE A 106 -11.23 -1.57 9.38
C PHE A 106 -10.14 -1.90 8.35
N PHE A 107 -10.52 -2.54 7.26
CA PHE A 107 -9.66 -2.84 6.12
C PHE A 107 -9.99 -1.94 4.94
N PHE A 108 -8.98 -1.36 4.30
CA PHE A 108 -9.18 -0.53 3.11
C PHE A 108 -9.31 -1.32 1.80
N ALA A 109 -8.81 -2.55 1.77
CA ALA A 109 -8.94 -3.48 0.65
C ALA A 109 -10.10 -4.43 0.93
N ARG A 110 -10.99 -4.60 -0.04
CA ARG A 110 -12.21 -5.40 0.15
C ARG A 110 -11.91 -6.87 0.36
N GLY A 111 -10.96 -7.41 -0.38
CA GLY A 111 -10.54 -8.81 -0.26
C GLY A 111 -9.96 -9.15 1.10
N ASP A 112 -9.26 -8.21 1.76
CA ASP A 112 -8.82 -8.41 3.14
C ASP A 112 -10.02 -8.44 4.09
N TYR A 113 -10.94 -7.47 3.97
CA TYR A 113 -12.18 -7.47 4.76
C TYR A 113 -12.97 -8.78 4.62
N GLU A 114 -13.19 -9.25 3.39
CA GLU A 114 -13.93 -10.48 3.10
C GLU A 114 -13.22 -11.69 3.69
N HIS A 115 -11.89 -11.79 3.52
CA HIS A 115 -11.10 -12.86 4.12
C HIS A 115 -11.29 -12.97 5.64
N TYR A 116 -11.16 -11.86 6.36
CA TYR A 116 -11.31 -11.86 7.82
C TYR A 116 -12.78 -12.05 8.26
N LYS A 117 -13.75 -11.61 7.44
CA LYS A 117 -15.16 -11.87 7.69
C LYS A 117 -15.50 -13.36 7.55
N ASP A 118 -14.93 -14.03 6.55
CA ASP A 118 -15.11 -15.46 6.31
C ASP A 118 -14.47 -16.34 7.39
N LEU A 119 -13.48 -15.82 8.14
CA LEU A 119 -12.95 -16.44 9.35
C LEU A 119 -13.90 -16.35 10.56
N GLY A 120 -15.07 -15.71 10.42
CA GLY A 120 -16.09 -15.60 11.45
C GLY A 120 -15.96 -14.37 12.36
N LEU A 121 -15.15 -13.36 11.99
CA LEU A 121 -15.03 -12.13 12.77
C LEU A 121 -16.21 -11.19 12.46
N ASP A 122 -16.94 -10.77 13.50
CA ASP A 122 -18.11 -9.90 13.37
C ASP A 122 -17.81 -8.40 13.56
N ASN A 123 -16.60 -8.10 14.02
CA ASN A 123 -16.11 -6.77 14.35
C ASN A 123 -15.12 -6.21 13.31
N VAL A 124 -15.14 -6.77 12.09
CA VAL A 124 -14.35 -6.31 10.94
C VAL A 124 -15.23 -5.57 9.93
N TYR A 125 -14.66 -4.55 9.28
CA TYR A 125 -15.39 -3.66 8.38
C TYR A 125 -14.54 -3.25 7.19
N TYR A 126 -15.18 -3.03 6.04
CA TYR A 126 -14.55 -2.42 4.87
C TYR A 126 -14.64 -0.90 4.94
N LEU A 127 -13.51 -0.21 4.75
CA LEU A 127 -13.44 1.24 4.73
C LEU A 127 -12.25 1.74 3.88
N PRO A 128 -12.51 2.20 2.63
CA PRO A 128 -11.48 2.78 1.77
C PRO A 128 -10.76 3.95 2.43
N LEU A 129 -9.50 4.18 2.06
CA LEU A 129 -8.71 5.32 2.54
C LEU A 129 -9.32 6.68 2.17
N ALA A 130 -8.77 7.74 2.75
CA ALA A 130 -9.12 9.13 2.46
C ALA A 130 -7.86 9.96 2.22
N VAL A 131 -8.05 11.15 1.65
CA VAL A 131 -6.96 12.09 1.42
C VAL A 131 -7.34 13.49 1.89
N ASN A 132 -6.36 14.24 2.40
CA ASN A 132 -6.56 15.61 2.85
C ASN A 132 -6.41 16.61 1.70
N VAL A 133 -7.47 16.77 0.89
CA VAL A 133 -7.41 17.65 -0.29
C VAL A 133 -7.14 19.11 0.08
N ASP A 134 -7.60 19.57 1.26
CA ASP A 134 -7.32 20.93 1.74
C ASP A 134 -5.81 21.15 1.89
N ARG A 135 -5.12 20.24 2.60
CA ARG A 135 -3.65 20.25 2.73
C ARG A 135 -2.98 20.19 1.36
N LEU A 136 -3.37 19.23 0.53
CA LEU A 136 -2.75 19.04 -0.78
C LEU A 136 -2.91 20.28 -1.67
N SER A 137 -4.05 20.95 -1.64
CA SER A 137 -4.32 22.17 -2.42
C SER A 137 -3.52 23.39 -1.96
N ALA A 138 -3.14 23.42 -0.68
CA ALA A 138 -2.36 24.52 -0.10
C ALA A 138 -0.85 24.44 -0.41
N ILE A 139 -0.35 23.29 -0.82
CA ILE A 139 1.07 23.08 -1.15
C ILE A 139 1.44 23.88 -2.40
N GLN A 140 2.47 24.72 -2.30
CA GLN A 140 3.07 25.37 -3.46
C GLN A 140 4.06 24.43 -4.14
N THR A 141 4.00 24.36 -5.47
CA THR A 141 4.81 23.43 -6.26
C THR A 141 6.01 24.14 -6.88
N ASP A 142 7.21 23.66 -6.57
CA ASP A 142 8.43 24.03 -7.28
C ASP A 142 8.53 23.29 -8.63
N TYR A 143 7.94 23.89 -9.68
CA TYR A 143 7.97 23.33 -11.03
C TYR A 143 9.39 23.20 -11.59
N CYS A 144 10.32 24.09 -11.21
CA CYS A 144 11.70 24.01 -11.67
C CYS A 144 12.39 22.71 -11.18
N LYS A 145 12.07 22.28 -9.96
CA LYS A 145 12.63 21.04 -9.38
C LYS A 145 11.89 19.78 -9.86
N TYR A 146 10.57 19.81 -9.89
CA TYR A 146 9.76 18.58 -9.96
C TYR A 146 9.09 18.31 -11.33
N GLU A 147 9.11 19.25 -12.28
CA GLU A 147 8.47 19.03 -13.59
C GLU A 147 9.05 17.80 -14.31
N SER A 148 8.17 16.99 -14.90
CA SER A 148 8.53 15.82 -15.71
C SER A 148 7.41 15.42 -16.66
N GLU A 149 7.75 14.73 -17.74
CA GLU A 149 6.74 14.08 -18.59
C GLU A 149 6.08 12.91 -17.84
N ILE A 150 6.88 11.99 -17.33
CA ILE A 150 6.40 10.84 -16.58
C ILE A 150 7.16 10.76 -15.27
N SER A 151 6.44 10.57 -14.17
CA SER A 151 7.05 10.23 -12.88
C SER A 151 6.54 8.91 -12.33
N PHE A 152 7.40 8.25 -11.58
CA PHE A 152 7.03 7.17 -10.68
C PHE A 152 7.64 7.44 -9.31
N VAL A 153 6.81 7.47 -8.27
CA VAL A 153 7.25 7.51 -6.88
C VAL A 153 7.02 6.13 -6.29
N GLY A 154 8.00 5.51 -5.64
CA GLY A 154 7.81 4.23 -4.96
C GLY A 154 8.96 3.24 -5.14
N LYS A 155 8.94 2.18 -4.34
CA LYS A 155 9.96 1.11 -4.36
C LYS A 155 9.91 0.30 -5.65
N LEU A 156 10.96 -0.42 -6.01
CA LEU A 156 10.93 -1.36 -7.13
C LEU A 156 10.63 -2.81 -6.71
N TYR A 157 10.55 -3.11 -5.40
CA TYR A 157 10.25 -4.44 -4.86
C TYR A 157 11.20 -5.54 -5.34
N GLU A 158 12.51 -5.29 -5.30
CA GLU A 158 13.50 -6.35 -5.51
C GLU A 158 13.15 -7.60 -4.68
N SER A 159 13.30 -8.77 -5.30
CA SER A 159 12.91 -10.04 -4.70
C SER A 159 14.08 -10.99 -4.63
N MET A 160 14.15 -11.73 -3.52
CA MET A 160 15.12 -12.82 -3.32
C MET A 160 14.78 -14.08 -4.14
N LEU A 161 13.66 -14.08 -4.86
CA LEU A 161 13.19 -15.23 -5.64
C LEU A 161 14.26 -15.79 -6.60
N PRO A 162 15.01 -15.00 -7.40
CA PRO A 162 16.01 -15.56 -8.31
C PRO A 162 17.11 -16.35 -7.59
N SER A 163 17.58 -15.84 -6.45
CA SER A 163 18.56 -16.52 -5.60
C SER A 163 17.99 -17.82 -4.99
N PHE A 164 16.70 -17.81 -4.65
CA PHE A 164 15.99 -18.99 -4.16
C PHE A 164 15.84 -20.05 -5.27
N MET A 165 15.41 -19.63 -6.46
CA MET A 165 15.22 -20.50 -7.63
C MET A 165 16.52 -21.15 -8.11
N ALA A 166 17.69 -20.54 -7.86
CA ALA A 166 18.98 -21.14 -8.19
C ALA A 166 19.21 -22.53 -7.53
N HIS A 167 18.53 -22.79 -6.41
CA HIS A 167 18.66 -24.04 -5.64
C HIS A 167 17.49 -25.02 -5.88
N MET A 168 16.45 -24.58 -6.59
CA MET A 168 15.30 -25.41 -6.97
C MET A 168 15.68 -26.42 -8.07
N ASP A 169 14.88 -27.48 -8.20
CA ASP A 169 14.97 -28.38 -9.35
C ASP A 169 14.27 -27.78 -10.59
N GLU A 170 14.42 -28.45 -11.74
CA GLU A 170 13.90 -27.95 -13.02
C GLU A 170 12.37 -27.88 -13.08
N TYR A 171 11.67 -28.77 -12.37
CA TYR A 171 10.21 -28.73 -12.30
C TYR A 171 9.75 -27.52 -11.48
N GLN A 172 10.35 -27.31 -10.31
CA GLN A 172 10.06 -26.19 -9.42
C GLN A 172 10.33 -24.83 -10.08
N LYS A 173 11.45 -24.70 -10.80
CA LYS A 173 11.75 -23.50 -11.60
C LYS A 173 10.69 -23.27 -12.66
N GLY A 174 10.41 -24.29 -13.49
CA GLY A 174 9.42 -24.19 -14.56
C GLY A 174 8.02 -23.85 -14.04
N TYR A 175 7.65 -24.36 -12.87
CA TYR A 175 6.39 -24.08 -12.19
C TYR A 175 6.26 -22.59 -11.83
N ILE A 176 7.27 -22.04 -11.14
CA ILE A 176 7.30 -20.62 -10.76
C ILE A 176 7.38 -19.72 -11.99
N GLU A 177 8.22 -20.05 -12.97
CA GLU A 177 8.34 -19.27 -14.21
C GLU A 177 7.03 -19.21 -14.99
N ALA A 178 6.29 -20.32 -15.06
CA ALA A 178 4.96 -20.36 -15.68
C ALA A 178 3.98 -19.48 -14.92
N LEU A 179 3.94 -19.56 -13.58
CA LEU A 179 3.10 -18.70 -12.74
C LEU A 179 3.42 -17.22 -12.95
N VAL A 180 4.70 -16.83 -12.93
CA VAL A 180 5.15 -15.44 -13.18
C VAL A 180 4.63 -14.96 -14.53
N LYS A 181 4.83 -15.74 -15.60
CA LYS A 181 4.38 -15.37 -16.95
C LYS A 181 2.86 -15.23 -17.04
N VAL A 182 2.11 -16.15 -16.45
CA VAL A 182 0.64 -16.10 -16.46
C VAL A 182 0.13 -14.89 -15.68
N GLN A 183 0.65 -14.67 -14.47
CA GLN A 183 0.22 -13.54 -13.63
C GLN A 183 0.54 -12.18 -14.28
N MET A 184 1.66 -12.05 -15.01
CA MET A 184 2.00 -10.81 -15.75
C MET A 184 1.01 -10.48 -16.87
N GLN A 185 0.22 -11.45 -17.35
CA GLN A 185 -0.79 -11.24 -18.40
C GLN A 185 -2.18 -10.94 -17.82
N ILE A 186 -2.34 -11.00 -16.49
CA ILE A 186 -3.63 -10.92 -15.81
C ILE A 186 -3.59 -9.76 -14.82
N TYR A 187 -4.48 -8.79 -15.03
CA TYR A 187 -4.74 -7.68 -14.13
C TYR A 187 -6.14 -7.83 -13.55
N GLY A 188 -6.31 -7.43 -12.29
CA GLY A 188 -7.59 -7.56 -11.57
C GLY A 188 -7.79 -8.89 -10.86
N GLU A 189 -6.91 -9.87 -11.07
CA GLU A 189 -6.93 -11.17 -10.40
C GLU A 189 -5.54 -11.53 -9.86
N TYR A 190 -5.49 -12.27 -8.76
CA TYR A 190 -4.27 -12.67 -8.08
C TYR A 190 -4.20 -14.18 -7.87
N LEU A 191 -3.41 -14.86 -8.69
CA LEU A 191 -3.32 -16.32 -8.77
C LEU A 191 -2.24 -16.90 -7.85
N VAL A 192 -1.30 -16.09 -7.38
CA VAL A 192 -0.08 -16.59 -6.73
C VAL A 192 -0.40 -17.39 -5.47
N ASP A 193 -1.33 -16.94 -4.63
CA ASP A 193 -1.70 -17.67 -3.41
C ASP A 193 -2.44 -18.99 -3.70
N ASP A 194 -3.20 -19.05 -4.80
CA ASP A 194 -3.93 -20.26 -5.20
C ASP A 194 -2.99 -21.31 -5.81
N VAL A 195 -1.95 -20.85 -6.49
CA VAL A 195 -1.00 -21.71 -7.22
C VAL A 195 0.18 -22.12 -6.33
N ILE A 196 0.70 -21.24 -5.48
CA ILE A 196 1.75 -21.60 -4.51
C ILE A 196 1.11 -22.31 -3.32
N THR A 197 0.89 -23.61 -3.46
CA THR A 197 0.29 -24.46 -2.42
C THR A 197 1.30 -24.87 -1.34
N GLU A 198 0.80 -25.35 -0.20
CA GLU A 198 1.64 -25.94 0.85
C GLU A 198 2.36 -27.21 0.36
N GLU A 199 1.73 -28.01 -0.51
CA GLU A 199 2.36 -29.18 -1.15
C GLU A 199 3.58 -28.77 -2.00
N PHE A 200 3.42 -27.75 -2.86
CA PHE A 200 4.51 -27.24 -3.67
C PHE A 200 5.63 -26.67 -2.79
N THR A 201 5.26 -25.88 -1.79
CA THR A 201 6.21 -25.28 -0.84
C THR A 201 6.99 -26.34 -0.07
N GLU A 202 6.33 -27.41 0.37
CA GLU A 202 6.99 -28.53 1.05
C GLU A 202 7.98 -29.24 0.12
N SER A 203 7.67 -29.40 -1.17
CA SER A 203 8.62 -29.94 -2.14
C SER A 203 9.90 -29.09 -2.24
N VAL A 204 9.76 -27.76 -2.20
CA VAL A 204 10.90 -26.80 -2.22
C VAL A 204 11.72 -26.95 -0.93
N ARG A 205 11.06 -27.04 0.23
CA ARG A 205 11.71 -27.28 1.52
C ARG A 205 12.51 -28.58 1.56
N GLN A 206 11.93 -29.67 1.05
CA GLN A 206 12.61 -30.97 0.95
C GLN A 206 13.84 -30.90 0.04
N ARG A 207 13.71 -30.22 -1.10
CA ARG A 207 14.85 -29.97 -2.00
C ARG A 207 15.96 -29.24 -1.28
N PHE A 208 15.65 -28.19 -0.53
CA PHE A 208 16.66 -27.39 0.17
C PHE A 208 17.33 -28.19 1.28
N LYS A 209 16.57 -28.96 2.07
CA LYS A 209 17.12 -29.90 3.08
C LYS A 209 18.04 -30.95 2.46
N SER A 210 17.71 -31.45 1.26
CA SER A 210 18.56 -32.43 0.55
C SER A 210 19.92 -31.86 0.13
N LEU A 211 20.02 -30.54 -0.04
CA LEU A 211 21.27 -29.83 -0.36
C LEU A 211 22.05 -29.45 0.90
N ASN A 212 21.35 -29.05 1.96
CA ASN A 212 21.91 -28.71 3.26
C ASN A 212 20.86 -28.92 4.36
N GLU A 213 21.14 -29.79 5.33
CA GLU A 213 20.23 -30.09 6.45
C GLU A 213 19.87 -28.85 7.29
N ASN A 214 20.75 -27.85 7.33
CA ASN A 214 20.55 -26.59 8.05
C ASN A 214 20.03 -25.45 7.15
N ALA A 215 19.51 -25.76 5.96
CA ALA A 215 18.95 -24.74 5.07
C ALA A 215 17.77 -24.02 5.74
N ILE A 216 17.72 -22.69 5.59
CA ILE A 216 16.57 -21.88 6.00
C ILE A 216 15.32 -22.37 5.27
N GLN A 217 14.25 -22.57 6.02
CA GLN A 217 12.99 -23.10 5.51
C GLN A 217 12.02 -21.95 5.25
N VAL A 218 11.48 -21.91 4.04
CA VAL A 218 10.50 -20.90 3.64
C VAL A 218 9.08 -21.39 3.92
N SER A 219 8.25 -20.49 4.45
CA SER A 219 6.81 -20.70 4.55
C SER A 219 6.11 -20.47 3.20
N GLN A 220 4.89 -20.99 3.04
CA GLN A 220 4.08 -20.75 1.83
C GLN A 220 3.89 -19.25 1.57
N LYS A 221 3.58 -18.48 2.63
CA LYS A 221 3.38 -17.02 2.54
C LYS A 221 4.65 -16.28 2.10
N GLU A 222 5.81 -16.65 2.63
CA GLU A 222 7.08 -16.04 2.23
C GLU A 222 7.43 -16.37 0.77
N LEU A 223 7.18 -17.61 0.31
CA LEU A 223 7.39 -17.98 -1.08
C LEU A 223 6.44 -17.22 -2.03
N ALA A 224 5.15 -17.15 -1.69
CA ALA A 224 4.16 -16.37 -2.42
C ALA A 224 4.52 -14.88 -2.46
N TRP A 225 4.97 -14.30 -1.35
CA TRP A 225 5.46 -12.92 -1.29
C TRP A 225 6.67 -12.69 -2.19
N MET A 226 7.66 -13.60 -2.20
CA MET A 226 8.81 -13.51 -3.09
C MET A 226 8.38 -13.53 -4.56
N VAL A 227 7.42 -14.38 -4.94
CA VAL A 227 6.85 -14.43 -6.29
C VAL A 227 6.12 -13.13 -6.64
N ALA A 228 5.22 -12.65 -5.78
CA ALA A 228 4.47 -11.42 -6.01
C ALA A 228 5.37 -10.18 -6.11
N SER A 229 6.39 -10.08 -5.25
CA SER A 229 7.39 -9.00 -5.28
C SER A 229 8.21 -9.07 -6.56
N TYR A 230 8.62 -10.26 -6.99
CA TYR A 230 9.37 -10.46 -8.23
C TYR A 230 8.56 -10.04 -9.46
N ILE A 231 7.28 -10.42 -9.56
CA ILE A 231 6.40 -10.00 -10.65
C ILE A 231 6.26 -8.47 -10.67
N THR A 232 6.04 -7.86 -9.50
CA THR A 232 5.94 -6.41 -9.36
C THR A 232 7.22 -5.71 -9.82
N HIS A 233 8.38 -6.25 -9.45
CA HIS A 233 9.68 -5.75 -9.87
C HIS A 233 9.85 -5.82 -11.39
N LEU A 234 9.55 -6.96 -12.00
CA LEU A 234 9.61 -7.13 -13.45
C LEU A 234 8.71 -6.13 -14.17
N GLU A 235 7.47 -5.94 -13.72
CA GLU A 235 6.56 -4.98 -14.34
C GLU A 235 7.07 -3.54 -14.24
N ARG A 236 7.50 -3.11 -13.04
CA ARG A 236 8.01 -1.75 -12.81
C ARG A 236 9.27 -1.48 -13.63
N MET A 237 10.23 -2.40 -13.62
CA MET A 237 11.44 -2.31 -14.42
C MET A 237 11.12 -2.24 -15.92
N THR A 238 10.17 -3.05 -16.39
CA THR A 238 9.79 -3.09 -17.82
C THR A 238 9.11 -1.78 -18.25
N LEU A 239 8.15 -1.29 -17.46
CA LEU A 239 7.48 -0.01 -17.72
C LEU A 239 8.49 1.14 -17.79
N LEU A 240 9.35 1.26 -16.78
CA LEU A 240 10.37 2.31 -16.71
C LEU A 240 11.38 2.20 -17.87
N SER A 241 11.85 0.99 -18.19
CA SER A 241 12.81 0.75 -19.26
C SER A 241 12.25 1.07 -20.65
N ILE A 242 10.97 0.77 -20.92
CA ILE A 242 10.39 1.04 -22.24
C ILE A 242 10.03 2.52 -22.39
N LEU A 243 9.36 3.12 -21.38
CA LEU A 243 8.95 4.53 -21.44
C LEU A 243 10.15 5.48 -21.54
N SER A 244 11.23 5.20 -20.79
CA SER A 244 12.44 6.03 -20.79
C SER A 244 13.23 6.02 -22.10
N LYS A 245 12.89 5.14 -23.07
CA LYS A 245 13.50 5.18 -24.41
C LYS A 245 12.99 6.33 -25.28
N ARG A 246 11.80 6.86 -24.97
CA ARG A 246 11.09 7.84 -25.80
C ARG A 246 10.67 9.10 -25.06
N HIS A 247 10.59 9.03 -23.73
CA HIS A 247 10.09 10.10 -22.87
C HIS A 247 11.00 10.29 -21.66
N GLN A 248 10.98 11.49 -21.09
CA GLN A 248 11.60 11.73 -19.80
C GLN A 248 10.83 10.97 -18.70
N VAL A 249 11.53 10.12 -17.96
CA VAL A 249 10.97 9.39 -16.82
C VAL A 249 11.78 9.72 -15.57
N LYS A 250 11.16 10.36 -14.58
CA LYS A 250 11.74 10.57 -13.25
C LYS A 250 11.29 9.48 -12.27
N LEU A 251 12.25 8.82 -11.64
CA LEU A 251 12.03 7.81 -10.61
C LEU A 251 12.41 8.37 -9.24
N TYR A 252 11.44 8.42 -8.33
CA TYR A 252 11.64 8.77 -6.93
C TYR A 252 11.54 7.51 -6.06
N THR A 253 12.68 6.97 -5.64
CA THR A 253 12.80 5.79 -4.77
C THR A 253 13.96 5.97 -3.78
N TYR A 254 14.01 5.15 -2.74
CA TYR A 254 15.05 5.25 -1.70
C TYR A 254 16.43 4.86 -2.22
N GLU A 255 16.55 3.64 -2.72
CA GLU A 255 17.81 3.05 -3.16
C GLU A 255 17.57 2.26 -4.45
N LEU A 256 18.66 2.10 -5.21
CA LEU A 256 18.72 1.28 -6.42
C LEU A 256 19.98 0.42 -6.37
N THR A 257 19.85 -0.85 -6.75
CA THR A 257 21.00 -1.73 -6.97
C THR A 257 21.77 -1.29 -8.20
N ASP A 258 23.04 -1.71 -8.29
CA ASP A 258 23.87 -1.40 -9.46
C ASP A 258 23.32 -2.05 -10.73
N ASP A 259 22.67 -3.21 -10.61
CA ASP A 259 21.98 -3.86 -11.72
C ASP A 259 20.74 -3.09 -12.17
N GLU A 260 19.92 -2.58 -11.24
CA GLU A 260 18.76 -1.74 -11.58
C GLU A 260 19.20 -0.48 -12.34
N LYS A 261 20.25 0.20 -11.86
CA LYS A 261 20.81 1.38 -12.55
C LYS A 261 21.31 1.05 -13.95
N ARG A 262 21.97 -0.10 -14.12
CA ARG A 262 22.46 -0.57 -15.42
C ARG A 262 21.32 -0.90 -16.39
N LEU A 263 20.21 -1.44 -15.88
CA LEU A 263 19.02 -1.80 -16.67
C LEU A 263 18.11 -0.60 -16.99
N LEU A 264 18.25 0.51 -16.27
CA LEU A 264 17.49 1.75 -16.44
C LEU A 264 18.38 2.96 -16.80
N PRO A 265 19.21 2.89 -17.86
CA PRO A 265 20.22 3.92 -18.14
C PRO A 265 19.63 5.28 -18.54
N ASN A 266 18.36 5.32 -18.94
CA ASN A 266 17.66 6.54 -19.40
C ASN A 266 16.66 7.08 -18.37
N VAL A 267 16.59 6.50 -17.16
CA VAL A 267 15.69 6.95 -16.10
C VAL A 267 16.42 7.93 -15.20
N ASP A 268 15.81 9.09 -14.98
CA ASP A 268 16.32 10.10 -14.05
C ASP A 268 16.02 9.65 -12.62
N PHE A 269 17.02 9.12 -11.91
CA PHE A 269 16.87 8.77 -10.50
C PHE A 269 16.97 10.02 -9.60
N CYS A 270 15.91 10.30 -8.85
CA CYS A 270 15.75 11.53 -8.07
C CYS A 270 15.85 11.35 -6.55
N GLY A 271 16.12 10.14 -6.06
CA GLY A 271 16.10 9.83 -4.62
C GLY A 271 14.70 9.78 -4.02
N SER A 272 14.63 9.71 -2.69
CA SER A 272 13.36 9.68 -1.96
C SER A 272 12.76 11.08 -1.81
N VAL A 273 11.43 11.13 -1.60
CA VAL A 273 10.67 12.36 -1.35
C VAL A 273 9.86 12.20 -0.07
N THR A 274 9.74 13.28 0.71
CA THR A 274 8.88 13.28 1.90
C THR A 274 7.40 13.20 1.53
N TYR A 275 6.61 12.45 2.30
CA TYR A 275 5.20 12.23 2.03
C TYR A 275 4.36 13.51 2.14
N LEU A 276 4.62 14.35 3.16
CA LEU A 276 3.76 15.51 3.44
C LEU A 276 4.02 16.72 2.53
N GLU A 277 5.25 16.90 2.05
CA GLU A 277 5.68 18.15 1.38
C GLU A 277 6.15 17.93 -0.06
N GLU A 278 7.09 17.00 -0.29
CA GLU A 278 7.73 16.86 -1.61
C GLU A 278 6.92 15.97 -2.56
N MET A 279 6.36 14.87 -2.07
CA MET A 279 5.58 13.93 -2.89
C MET A 279 4.38 14.60 -3.60
N PRO A 280 3.57 15.45 -2.93
CA PRO A 280 2.48 16.18 -3.60
C PRO A 280 2.95 17.10 -4.74
N GLN A 281 4.15 17.69 -4.60
CA GLN A 281 4.72 18.55 -5.62
C GLN A 281 5.12 17.77 -6.86
N VAL A 282 5.72 16.58 -6.69
CA VAL A 282 5.98 15.64 -7.80
C VAL A 282 4.68 15.35 -8.55
N PHE A 283 3.63 14.98 -7.83
CA PHE A 283 2.37 14.58 -8.47
C PHE A 283 1.72 15.70 -9.28
N ARG A 284 1.77 16.93 -8.76
CA ARG A 284 1.25 18.10 -9.46
C ARG A 284 2.11 18.55 -10.64
N ALA A 285 3.43 18.40 -10.53
CA ALA A 285 4.37 18.85 -11.57
C ALA A 285 4.55 17.84 -12.71
N SER A 286 4.18 16.58 -12.52
CA SER A 286 4.32 15.53 -13.52
C SER A 286 3.18 15.55 -14.52
N LYS A 287 3.47 15.37 -15.81
CA LYS A 287 2.38 15.25 -16.79
C LYS A 287 1.59 13.95 -16.58
N ILE A 288 2.28 12.84 -16.39
CA ILE A 288 1.70 11.53 -16.07
C ILE A 288 2.35 10.99 -14.80
N ASN A 289 1.53 10.56 -13.85
CA ASN A 289 1.99 9.84 -12.66
C ASN A 289 1.68 8.36 -12.81
N LEU A 290 2.71 7.53 -12.92
CA LEU A 290 2.57 6.08 -12.96
C LEU A 290 2.21 5.55 -11.57
N CYS A 291 1.21 4.68 -11.51
CA CYS A 291 0.83 3.97 -10.29
C CYS A 291 0.69 2.45 -10.55
N PRO A 292 1.81 1.74 -10.85
CA PRO A 292 1.82 0.28 -10.86
C PRO A 292 1.61 -0.24 -9.43
N VAL A 293 0.71 -1.20 -9.27
CA VAL A 293 0.32 -1.73 -7.95
C VAL A 293 1.20 -2.93 -7.59
N LEU A 294 1.54 -3.07 -6.30
CA LEU A 294 2.20 -4.26 -5.78
C LEU A 294 1.27 -5.46 -5.98
N LYS A 295 1.72 -6.54 -6.60
CA LYS A 295 0.85 -7.68 -6.93
C LYS A 295 0.23 -8.36 -5.72
N ALA A 296 0.86 -8.29 -4.56
CA ALA A 296 0.28 -8.79 -3.32
C ALA A 296 -0.95 -7.98 -2.86
N ASN A 297 -1.12 -6.74 -3.34
CA ASN A 297 -2.35 -5.98 -3.14
C ASN A 297 -3.40 -6.51 -4.12
N LYS A 298 -4.16 -7.50 -3.65
CA LYS A 298 -5.17 -8.21 -4.46
C LYS A 298 -6.32 -7.29 -4.87
N THR A 299 -6.68 -6.40 -3.95
CA THR A 299 -7.81 -5.49 -4.03
C THR A 299 -7.44 -4.18 -3.30
N GLY A 300 -8.35 -3.22 -3.35
CA GLY A 300 -8.24 -1.93 -2.70
C GLY A 300 -7.72 -0.85 -3.63
N ILE A 301 -8.04 0.40 -3.29
CA ILE A 301 -7.48 1.56 -3.99
C ILE A 301 -6.16 1.92 -3.30
N PRO A 302 -5.01 1.86 -4.00
CA PRO A 302 -3.74 2.27 -3.41
C PRO A 302 -3.84 3.71 -2.93
N LEU A 303 -3.33 4.01 -1.73
CA LEU A 303 -3.26 5.38 -1.21
C LEU A 303 -2.63 6.34 -2.22
N ARG A 304 -1.61 5.85 -2.93
CA ARG A 304 -0.92 6.58 -3.99
C ARG A 304 -1.84 7.08 -5.10
N ALA A 305 -2.84 6.29 -5.50
CA ALA A 305 -3.80 6.70 -6.52
C ALA A 305 -4.64 7.89 -6.01
N LEU A 306 -5.10 7.82 -4.75
CA LEU A 306 -5.85 8.89 -4.10
C LEU A 306 -4.98 10.15 -3.91
N ASP A 307 -3.71 10.00 -3.55
CA ASP A 307 -2.75 11.10 -3.41
C ASP A 307 -2.54 11.83 -4.74
N ILE A 308 -2.25 11.09 -5.82
CA ILE A 308 -2.01 11.66 -7.15
C ILE A 308 -3.23 12.49 -7.58
N MET A 309 -4.42 11.88 -7.53
CA MET A 309 -5.66 12.56 -7.91
C MET A 309 -5.97 13.74 -6.98
N GLY A 310 -5.81 13.58 -5.66
CA GLY A 310 -6.03 14.64 -4.68
C GLY A 310 -5.09 15.85 -4.86
N CYS A 311 -3.88 15.63 -5.39
CA CYS A 311 -2.94 16.70 -5.73
C CYS A 311 -3.31 17.46 -7.01
N GLY A 312 -4.22 16.93 -7.84
CA GLY A 312 -4.49 17.41 -9.19
C GLY A 312 -3.55 16.85 -10.25
N GLY A 313 -2.84 15.76 -9.93
CA GLY A 313 -2.02 15.03 -10.88
C GLY A 313 -2.86 14.09 -11.75
N PHE A 314 -2.46 13.91 -13.01
CA PHE A 314 -3.06 12.89 -13.86
C PHE A 314 -2.53 11.50 -13.47
N LEU A 315 -3.46 10.58 -13.18
CA LEU A 315 -3.17 9.21 -12.77
C LEU A 315 -3.19 8.25 -13.97
N LEU A 316 -2.12 7.48 -14.14
CA LEU A 316 -2.07 6.28 -14.98
C LEU A 316 -1.74 5.06 -14.11
N SER A 317 -2.75 4.29 -13.73
CA SER A 317 -2.62 3.19 -12.76
C SER A 317 -2.85 1.82 -13.39
N ALA A 318 -2.24 0.77 -12.82
CA ALA A 318 -2.67 -0.59 -13.13
C ALA A 318 -4.14 -0.78 -12.72
N TYR A 319 -4.90 -1.54 -13.49
CA TYR A 319 -6.29 -1.87 -13.17
C TYR A 319 -6.41 -2.52 -11.79
N GLN A 320 -7.39 -2.06 -11.01
CA GLN A 320 -7.80 -2.60 -9.73
C GLN A 320 -9.34 -2.59 -9.66
N PRO A 321 -10.00 -3.67 -9.20
CA PRO A 321 -11.46 -3.73 -9.17
C PRO A 321 -12.11 -2.56 -8.43
N GLU A 322 -11.64 -2.20 -7.23
CA GLU A 322 -12.22 -1.07 -6.51
C GLU A 322 -11.85 0.29 -7.11
N LEU A 323 -10.71 0.42 -7.80
CA LEU A 323 -10.46 1.67 -8.52
C LEU A 323 -11.49 1.86 -9.65
N TYR A 324 -11.83 0.79 -10.35
CA TYR A 324 -12.86 0.80 -11.39
C TYR A 324 -14.29 0.96 -10.83
N GLU A 325 -14.57 0.44 -9.64
CA GLU A 325 -15.87 0.61 -8.97
C GLU A 325 -16.15 2.07 -8.59
N TYR A 326 -15.13 2.79 -8.11
CA TYR A 326 -15.27 4.14 -7.58
C TYR A 326 -15.02 5.25 -8.61
N PHE A 327 -14.32 4.96 -9.71
CA PHE A 327 -13.91 5.94 -10.71
C PHE A 327 -14.24 5.50 -12.13
N VAL A 328 -14.60 6.46 -12.97
CA VAL A 328 -14.86 6.21 -14.39
C VAL A 328 -13.56 6.27 -15.20
N ASP A 329 -13.12 5.12 -15.72
CA ASP A 329 -11.92 5.01 -16.57
C ASP A 329 -12.00 5.91 -17.81
N GLY A 330 -10.92 6.63 -18.11
CA GLY A 330 -10.82 7.59 -19.20
C GLY A 330 -11.53 8.92 -18.96
N GLN A 331 -12.19 9.12 -17.82
CA GLN A 331 -12.91 10.36 -17.48
C GLN A 331 -12.45 10.96 -16.16
N GLU A 332 -12.27 10.16 -15.11
CA GLU A 332 -11.85 10.63 -13.78
C GLU A 332 -10.43 10.16 -13.43
N CYS A 333 -10.00 9.05 -14.00
CA CYS A 333 -8.64 8.53 -13.96
C CYS A 333 -8.38 7.64 -15.18
N VAL A 334 -7.14 7.17 -15.36
CA VAL A 334 -6.81 6.21 -16.42
C VAL A 334 -6.20 4.95 -15.82
N MET A 335 -6.79 3.81 -16.17
CA MET A 335 -6.31 2.48 -15.82
C MET A 335 -5.68 1.79 -17.03
N TYR A 336 -4.78 0.83 -16.81
CA TYR A 336 -4.28 -0.07 -17.85
C TYR A 336 -4.33 -1.54 -17.41
N SER A 337 -4.46 -2.44 -18.38
CA SER A 337 -4.55 -3.89 -18.14
C SER A 337 -3.42 -4.71 -18.77
N SER A 338 -2.40 -4.04 -19.31
CA SER A 338 -1.12 -4.66 -19.69
C SER A 338 -0.01 -3.61 -19.77
N ILE A 339 1.25 -4.05 -19.88
CA ILE A 339 2.39 -3.16 -20.09
C ILE A 339 2.26 -2.41 -21.42
N GLU A 340 1.82 -3.09 -22.48
CA GLU A 340 1.60 -2.52 -23.81
C GLU A 340 0.52 -1.43 -23.77
N ASP A 341 -0.59 -1.69 -23.07
CA ASP A 341 -1.67 -0.71 -22.87
C ASP A 341 -1.18 0.50 -22.06
N ALA A 342 -0.38 0.27 -21.01
CA ALA A 342 0.23 1.36 -20.24
C ALA A 342 1.11 2.26 -21.11
N ILE A 343 1.94 1.68 -21.97
CA ILE A 343 2.82 2.42 -22.88
C ILE A 343 1.99 3.21 -23.89
N ALA A 344 1.03 2.55 -24.55
CA ALA A 344 0.18 3.19 -25.54
C ALA A 344 -0.62 4.37 -24.94
N LYS A 345 -1.17 4.21 -23.74
CA LYS A 345 -1.86 5.27 -23.01
C LYS A 345 -0.92 6.39 -22.60
N ALA A 346 0.29 6.08 -22.12
CA ALA A 346 1.27 7.11 -21.79
C ALA A 346 1.63 7.97 -23.02
N GLU A 347 1.92 7.34 -24.15
CA GLU A 347 2.22 8.04 -25.41
C GLU A 347 1.04 8.90 -25.88
N TYR A 348 -0.19 8.35 -25.80
CA TYR A 348 -1.41 9.07 -26.17
C TYR A 348 -1.62 10.30 -25.29
N TYR A 349 -1.64 10.15 -23.96
CA TYR A 349 -1.97 11.27 -23.06
C TYR A 349 -0.86 12.33 -22.97
N LEU A 350 0.39 12.00 -23.30
CA LEU A 350 1.45 13.01 -23.45
C LEU A 350 1.22 13.94 -24.64
N GLN A 351 0.45 13.52 -25.65
CA GLN A 351 0.09 14.33 -26.82
C GLN A 351 -1.25 15.08 -26.67
N HIS A 352 -2.00 14.82 -25.60
CA HIS A 352 -3.37 15.33 -25.40
C HIS A 352 -3.49 16.08 -24.06
N ASP A 353 -2.78 17.22 -23.96
CA ASP A 353 -2.69 17.99 -22.70
C ASP A 353 -4.05 18.47 -22.16
N ASP A 354 -4.99 18.88 -23.01
CA ASP A 354 -6.29 19.38 -22.56
C ASP A 354 -7.14 18.26 -21.96
N LEU A 355 -7.23 17.12 -22.65
CA LEU A 355 -7.92 15.93 -22.15
C LEU A 355 -7.29 15.43 -20.84
N ARG A 356 -5.95 15.43 -20.75
CA ARG A 356 -5.22 15.02 -19.56
C ARG A 356 -5.55 15.92 -18.35
N LYS A 357 -5.64 17.23 -18.56
CA LYS A 357 -6.03 18.20 -17.52
C LYS A 357 -7.50 18.08 -17.13
N GLU A 358 -8.38 17.82 -18.09
CA GLU A 358 -9.81 17.56 -17.85
C GLU A 358 -10.00 16.34 -16.95
N ILE A 359 -9.36 15.22 -17.30
CA ILE A 359 -9.42 13.98 -16.51
C ILE A 359 -8.88 14.20 -15.09
N ALA A 360 -7.72 14.87 -14.96
CA ALA A 360 -7.15 15.17 -13.64
C ALA A 360 -8.08 16.03 -12.78
N ALA A 361 -8.75 17.03 -13.37
CA ALA A 361 -9.71 17.87 -12.66
C ALA A 361 -10.96 17.09 -12.23
N ALA A 362 -11.47 16.19 -13.07
CA ALA A 362 -12.58 15.30 -12.73
C ALA A 362 -12.20 14.33 -11.59
N GLY A 363 -10.98 13.77 -11.62
CA GLY A 363 -10.43 12.96 -10.53
C GLY A 363 -10.38 13.69 -9.20
N VAL A 364 -9.91 14.96 -9.19
CA VAL A 364 -9.94 15.81 -7.98
C VAL A 364 -11.37 16.00 -7.46
N ALA A 365 -12.34 16.24 -8.36
CA ALA A 365 -13.73 16.42 -7.97
C ALA A 365 -14.29 15.15 -7.31
N ARG A 366 -14.03 13.97 -7.87
CA ARG A 366 -14.42 12.68 -7.28
C ARG A 366 -13.78 12.46 -5.91
N ILE A 367 -12.49 12.77 -5.75
CA ILE A 367 -11.80 12.65 -4.46
C ILE A 367 -12.44 13.55 -3.40
N ARG A 368 -12.73 14.82 -3.76
CA ARG A 368 -13.38 15.78 -2.85
C ARG A 368 -14.80 15.38 -2.45
N GLU A 369 -15.50 14.65 -3.31
CA GLU A 369 -16.85 14.16 -3.03
C GLU A 369 -16.82 12.92 -2.13
N SER A 370 -16.00 11.92 -2.45
CA SER A 370 -16.18 10.54 -1.94
C SER A 370 -15.05 10.02 -1.04
N PHE A 371 -13.89 10.69 -1.00
CA PHE A 371 -12.67 10.22 -0.31
C PHE A 371 -12.21 11.16 0.82
N ARG A 372 -13.19 11.71 1.54
CA ARG A 372 -12.97 12.70 2.61
C ARG A 372 -12.72 12.05 3.96
N TYR A 373 -11.79 12.65 4.73
CA TYR A 373 -11.50 12.18 6.09
C TYR A 373 -12.69 12.35 7.04
N GLU A 374 -13.52 13.39 6.88
CA GLU A 374 -14.70 13.57 7.73
C GLU A 374 -15.65 12.38 7.66
N ASP A 375 -15.89 11.85 6.45
CA ASP A 375 -16.78 10.71 6.25
C ASP A 375 -16.18 9.43 6.85
N ARG A 376 -14.86 9.21 6.69
CA ARG A 376 -14.16 8.06 7.27
C ARG A 376 -14.15 8.10 8.79
N ILE A 377 -13.88 9.26 9.38
CA ILE A 377 -13.88 9.43 10.84
C ILE A 377 -15.27 9.16 11.43
N ASN A 378 -16.33 9.66 10.79
CA ASN A 378 -17.68 9.38 11.24
C ASN A 378 -17.95 7.86 11.29
N LEU A 379 -17.52 7.12 10.27
CA LEU A 379 -17.65 5.66 10.24
C LEU A 379 -16.78 4.94 11.28
N LEU A 380 -15.51 5.35 11.42
CA LEU A 380 -14.58 4.81 12.42
C LEU A 380 -15.10 4.94 13.86
N LEU A 381 -15.80 6.03 14.16
CA LEU A 381 -16.25 6.33 15.53
C LEU A 381 -17.67 5.82 15.83
N SER A 382 -18.55 5.73 14.83
CA SER A 382 -19.95 5.33 15.00
C SER A 382 -20.21 3.83 14.97
N THR A 383 -19.30 3.05 14.40
CA THR A 383 -19.37 1.57 14.35
C THR A 383 -18.90 0.96 15.66
#